data_AF-A0A656JL70-F1
#
_entry.id   AF-A0A656JL70-F1
#
_cell.length_a   1.000
_cell.length_b   1.000
_cell.length_c   1.000
_cell.angle_alpha   90.00
_cell.angle_beta   90.00
_cell.angle_gamma   90.00
#
_symmetry.space_group_name_H-M   'P 1'
#
loop_
_entity.id
_entity.type
_entity.pdbx_description
1 polymer ?
#
loop_
_entity_poly.entity_id
_entity_poly.type
_entity_poly.pdbx_seq_one_letter_code
_entity_poly.pdbx_strand_id
1 'polypeptide(L)' 'PRWVEQLAAPIAKLLPGKYGAIEACQLARAMWRLALEEQNGVRIVESDELRKLGK' A
#
# COMPACT_ATOMS: atom_id res chain seq x y z
N PRO A 1 -13.98 9.84 17.10
CA PRO A 1 -15.08 8.88 16.89
C PRO A 1 -14.55 7.46 16.57
N ARG A 2 -14.38 6.62 17.61
CA ARG A 2 -13.83 5.24 17.49
C ARG A 2 -14.78 4.26 16.78
N TRP A 3 -16.05 4.64 16.63
CA TRP A 3 -17.10 3.79 16.06
C TRP A 3 -16.90 3.59 14.56
N VAL A 4 -16.33 4.61 13.89
CA VAL A 4 -15.95 4.54 12.47
C VAL A 4 -14.82 3.54 12.27
N GLU A 5 -13.79 3.54 13.12
CA GLU A 5 -12.72 2.52 13.09
C GLU A 5 -13.27 1.11 13.35
N GLN A 6 -14.16 0.97 14.33
CA GLN A 6 -14.77 -0.32 14.68
C GLN A 6 -15.62 -0.91 13.55
N LEU A 7 -16.29 -0.07 12.76
CA LEU A 7 -17.04 -0.49 11.58
C LEU A 7 -16.15 -0.68 10.34
N ALA A 8 -15.11 0.14 10.19
CA ALA A 8 -14.19 0.05 9.06
C ALA A 8 -13.38 -1.25 9.07
N ALA A 9 -12.98 -1.76 10.25
CA ALA A 9 -12.18 -2.97 10.37
C ALA A 9 -12.84 -4.25 9.77
N PRO A 10 -14.09 -4.61 10.08
CA PRO A 10 -14.76 -5.76 9.46
C PRO A 10 -15.07 -5.54 7.97
N ILE A 11 -15.41 -4.30 7.58
CA ILE A 11 -15.67 -3.96 6.17
C ILE A 11 -14.39 -4.11 5.33
N ALA A 12 -13.25 -3.67 5.84
CA ALA A 12 -11.96 -3.80 5.17
C ALA A 12 -11.56 -5.26 4.93
N LYS A 13 -11.98 -6.21 5.79
CA LYS A 13 -11.76 -7.65 5.60
C LYS A 13 -12.61 -8.25 4.47
N LEU A 14 -13.74 -7.63 4.13
CA LEU A 14 -14.64 -8.07 3.05
C LEU A 14 -14.25 -7.50 1.68
N LEU A 15 -13.36 -6.52 1.64
CA LEU A 15 -12.88 -5.96 0.38
C LEU A 15 -11.99 -6.98 -0.35
N PRO A 16 -12.25 -7.26 -1.65
CA PRO A 16 -11.39 -8.11 -2.46
C PRO A 16 -9.95 -7.60 -2.43
N GLY A 17 -8.96 -8.50 -2.42
CA GLY A 17 -7.55 -8.14 -2.19
C GLY A 17 -6.99 -7.03 -3.09
N LYS A 18 -7.52 -6.88 -4.31
CA LYS A 18 -7.16 -5.78 -5.25
C LYS A 18 -7.65 -4.38 -4.83
N TYR A 19 -8.64 -4.31 -3.95
CA TYR A 19 -9.21 -3.07 -3.38
C TYR A 19 -8.84 -2.88 -1.90
N GLY A 20 -8.05 -3.78 -1.31
CA GLY A 20 -7.61 -3.66 0.08
C GLY A 20 -6.63 -2.50 0.27
N ALA A 21 -6.42 -2.03 1.50
CA ALA A 21 -5.34 -1.08 1.79
C ALA A 21 -3.95 -1.73 1.60
N ILE A 22 -2.89 -0.93 1.49
CA ILE A 22 -1.51 -1.39 1.62
C ILE A 22 -1.11 -1.29 3.10
N GLU A 23 -0.41 -2.31 3.59
CA GLU A 23 0.12 -2.32 4.95
C GLU A 23 1.27 -1.31 5.08
N ALA A 24 1.29 -0.52 6.16
CA ALA A 24 2.23 0.60 6.29
C ALA A 24 3.70 0.16 6.20
N CYS A 25 4.05 -1.01 6.76
CA CYS A 25 5.40 -1.54 6.67
C CYS A 25 5.78 -1.94 5.23
N GLN A 26 4.85 -2.55 4.48
CA GLN A 26 5.05 -2.84 3.06
C GLN A 26 5.26 -1.57 2.24
N LEU A 27 4.45 -0.53 2.48
CA LEU A 27 4.61 0.75 1.80
C LEU A 27 5.99 1.36 2.09
N ALA A 28 6.40 1.42 3.36
CA ALA A 28 7.69 1.96 3.76
C ALA A 28 8.85 1.20 3.09
N ARG A 29 8.77 -0.14 3.03
CA ARG A 29 9.77 -0.98 2.36
C ARG A 29 9.83 -0.72 0.85
N ALA A 30 8.66 -0.61 0.21
CA ALA A 30 8.59 -0.29 -1.22
C ALA A 30 9.21 1.08 -1.52
N MET A 31 8.87 2.10 -0.72
CA MET A 31 9.44 3.45 -0.86
C MET A 31 10.96 3.44 -0.67
N TRP A 32 11.47 2.69 0.30
CA TRP A 32 12.91 2.55 0.52
C TRP A 32 13.61 1.94 -0.69
N ARG A 33 13.06 0.86 -1.26
CA ARG A 33 13.63 0.22 -2.46
C ARG A 33 13.59 1.15 -3.67
N LEU A 34 12.47 1.84 -3.90
CA LEU A 34 12.32 2.81 -5.00
C LEU A 34 13.31 3.99 -4.88
N ALA A 35 13.60 4.44 -3.66
CA ALA A 35 14.55 5.52 -3.44
C ALA A 35 16.00 5.15 -3.80
N LEU A 36 16.32 3.84 -3.87
CA LEU A 36 17.64 3.34 -4.25
C LEU A 36 17.77 3.08 -5.76
N GLU A 37 16.67 3.11 -6.51
CA GLU A 37 16.70 2.95 -7.97
C GLU A 37 17.13 4.27 -8.62
N GLU A 38 18.13 4.23 -9.52
CA GLU A 38 18.41 5.37 -10.39
C GLU A 38 17.26 5.52 -11.40
N GLN A 39 16.65 6.70 -11.41
CA GLN A 39 15.46 6.98 -12.24
C GLN A 39 15.73 8.18 -13.13
N ASN A 40 15.41 8.05 -14.42
CA ASN A 40 15.39 9.18 -15.34
C ASN A 40 13.94 9.63 -15.54
N GLY A 41 13.64 10.88 -15.18
CA GLY A 41 12.29 11.45 -15.31
C GLY A 41 11.34 11.06 -14.17
N VAL A 42 10.04 10.98 -14.48
CA VAL A 42 8.99 10.70 -13.49
C VAL A 42 8.41 9.30 -13.72
N ARG A 43 8.35 8.51 -12.65
CA ARG A 43 7.68 7.19 -12.64
C ARG A 43 6.47 7.23 -11.73
N ILE A 44 5.32 6.81 -12.25
CA ILE A 44 4.11 6.58 -11.48
C ILE A 44 4.10 5.10 -11.10
N VAL A 45 4.06 4.81 -9.79
CA VAL A 45 4.07 3.45 -9.25
C VAL A 45 2.70 3.14 -8.67
N GLU A 46 2.01 2.17 -9.26
CA GLU A 46 0.65 1.79 -8.86
C GLU A 46 0.63 0.96 -7.57
N SER A 47 -0.53 0.90 -6.92
CA SER A 47 -0.68 0.17 -5.64
C SER A 47 -0.27 -1.30 -5.73
N ASP A 48 -0.56 -1.98 -6.84
CA ASP A 48 -0.18 -3.39 -7.04
C ASP A 48 1.33 -3.59 -7.18
N GLU A 49 2.03 -2.58 -7.72
CA GLU A 49 3.47 -2.59 -7.82
C GLU A 49 4.12 -2.31 -6.48
N LEU A 50 3.61 -1.34 -5.71
CA LEU A 50 4.03 -1.09 -4.33
C LEU A 50 3.88 -2.34 -3.46
N ARG A 51 2.82 -3.14 -3.64
CA ARG A 51 2.67 -4.44 -2.94
C ARG A 51 3.74 -5.46 -3.30
N LYS A 52 4.17 -5.50 -4.56
CA LYS A 52 5.23 -6.40 -5.00
C LYS A 52 6.59 -5.94 -4.46
N LEU A 53 6.84 -4.64 -4.51
CA LEU A 53 8.06 -4.02 -3.98
C LEU A 53 8.13 -4.02 -2.45
N GLY A 54 6.99 -4.06 -1.76
CA GLY A 54 6.91 -4.04 -0.30
C GLY A 54 6.97 -5.41 0.39
N LYS A 55 6.83 -6.51 -0.37
CA LYS A 55 7.07 -7.87 0.11
C LYS A 55 8.57 -8.09 0.37
#